data_AF-T1HN89-F1
#
_entry.id   AF-T1HN89-F1
#
_cell.length_a   1.000
_cell.length_b   1.000
_cell.length_c   1.000
_cell.angle_alpha   90.00
_cell.angle_beta   90.00
_cell.angle_gamma   90.00
#
_symmetry.space_group_name_H-M   'P 1'
#
loop_
_entity.id
_entity.type
_entity.pdbx_description
1 polymer ?
#
loop_
_entity_poly.entity_id
_entity_poly.type
_entity_poly.pdbx_seq_one_letter_code
_entity_poly.pdbx_strand_id
1 'polypeptide(L)' 'AKLKYGKNPLKKNGAIIYEGQDKNPEMCRVLLTHEVMCSRCCDKKSCGNRNETPSDPVIIDRLSNLE' A
#
# COMPACT_ATOMS: atom_id res chain seq x y z
N ALA A 1 -12.60 1.38 1.32
CA ALA A 1 -13.17 1.27 -0.04
C ALA A 1 -13.50 -0.19 -0.33
N LYS A 2 -14.72 -0.51 -0.79
CA LYS A 2 -14.98 -1.84 -1.37
C LYS A 2 -14.24 -1.88 -2.71
N LEU A 3 -13.12 -2.59 -2.79
CA LEU A 3 -12.56 -2.98 -4.08
C LEU A 3 -13.60 -3.88 -4.72
N LYS A 4 -14.46 -3.31 -5.57
CA LYS A 4 -15.34 -4.08 -6.43
C LYS A 4 -14.40 -4.77 -7.41
N TYR A 5 -13.97 -6.00 -7.11
CA TYR A 5 -13.52 -6.92 -8.16
C TYR A 5 -14.59 -6.86 -9.23
N GLY A 6 -14.23 -6.27 -10.37
CA GLY A 6 -15.19 -5.74 -11.32
C GLY A 6 -16.18 -6.81 -11.72
N LYS A 7 -17.49 -6.51 -11.61
CA LYS A 7 -18.54 -7.22 -12.35
C LYS A 7 -18.46 -6.91 -13.85
N ASN A 8 -17.26 -6.74 -14.41
CA ASN A 8 -17.04 -6.46 -15.81
C ASN A 8 -16.20 -7.60 -16.40
N PRO A 9 -16.82 -8.60 -17.03
CA PRO A 9 -16.17 -9.85 -17.44
C PRO A 9 -15.09 -9.70 -18.53
N LEU A 10 -14.87 -8.48 -19.05
CA LEU A 10 -13.97 -8.18 -20.17
C LEU A 10 -12.57 -7.65 -19.79
N LYS A 11 -12.26 -7.42 -18.50
CA LYS A 11 -10.98 -6.80 -18.08
C LYS A 11 -10.18 -7.72 -17.16
N LYS A 12 -9.74 -8.88 -17.67
CA LYS A 12 -9.09 -9.90 -16.83
C LYS A 12 -7.59 -9.65 -16.54
N ASN A 13 -6.87 -8.83 -17.34
CA ASN A 13 -5.41 -8.65 -17.22
C ASN A 13 -4.91 -7.18 -17.25
N GLY A 14 -5.70 -6.20 -16.80
CA GLY A 14 -5.30 -4.78 -16.80
C GLY A 14 -5.01 -4.23 -15.40
N ALA A 15 -4.11 -3.24 -15.30
CA ALA A 15 -3.91 -2.50 -14.04
C ALA A 15 -5.19 -1.75 -13.62
N ILE A 16 -5.43 -1.68 -12.31
CA ILE A 16 -6.53 -0.90 -11.72
C ILE A 16 -6.15 0.57 -11.80
N ILE A 17 -7.10 1.41 -12.23
CA ILE A 17 -6.94 2.87 -12.28
C ILE A 17 -7.63 3.47 -11.05
N TYR A 18 -7.01 4.47 -10.43
CA TYR A 18 -7.67 5.25 -9.38
C TYR A 18 -8.67 6.22 -10.01
N GLU A 19 -9.96 6.07 -9.72
CA GLU A 19 -11.06 6.88 -10.27
C GLU A 19 -11.62 7.91 -9.27
N GLY A 20 -11.02 8.03 -8.07
CA GLY A 20 -11.49 8.94 -7.03
C GLY A 20 -11.11 10.40 -7.28
N GLN A 21 -11.79 11.30 -6.58
CA GLN A 21 -11.50 12.73 -6.58
C GLN A 21 -11.16 13.17 -5.15
N ASP A 22 -9.89 12.98 -4.77
CA ASP A 22 -9.37 13.47 -3.51
C ASP A 22 -8.65 14.81 -3.74
N LYS A 23 -8.77 15.73 -2.78
CA LYS A 23 -8.09 17.03 -2.84
C LYS A 23 -6.61 16.88 -2.52
N ASN A 24 -6.23 15.85 -1.76
CA ASN A 24 -4.85 15.55 -1.44
C ASN A 24 -4.24 14.66 -2.54
N PRO A 25 -3.25 15.16 -3.31
CA PRO A 25 -2.63 14.37 -4.38
C PRO A 25 -1.95 13.09 -3.88
N GLU A 26 -1.50 13.06 -2.62
CA GLU A 26 -0.88 11.85 -2.04
C GLU A 26 -1.89 10.71 -1.84
N MET A 27 -3.18 11.04 -1.71
CA MET A 27 -4.28 10.07 -1.58
C MET A 27 -4.81 9.59 -2.93
N CYS A 28 -4.44 10.24 -4.04
CA CYS A 28 -4.93 9.92 -5.38
C CYS A 28 -4.22 8.70 -6.00
N ARG A 29 -4.14 7.58 -5.26
CA ARG A 29 -3.45 6.35 -5.65
C ARG A 29 -4.29 5.11 -5.36
N VAL A 30 -4.06 4.05 -6.11
CA VAL A 30 -4.73 2.74 -5.92
C VAL A 30 -4.21 2.02 -4.67
N LEU A 31 -2.90 2.10 -4.43
CA LEU A 31 -2.21 1.55 -3.27
C LEU A 31 -1.47 2.66 -2.55
N LEU A 32 -1.43 2.57 -1.22
CA LEU A 32 -0.79 3.53 -0.34
C LEU A 32 0.02 2.78 0.71
N THR A 33 1.10 3.39 1.19
CA THR A 33 1.83 2.91 2.36
C THR A 33 1.56 3.81 3.55
N HIS A 34 1.79 3.28 4.75
CA HIS A 34 1.61 4.05 5.98
C HIS A 34 2.55 5.27 6.03
N GLU A 35 3.81 5.12 5.62
CA GLU A 35 4.83 6.16 5.83
C GLU A 35 4.59 7.41 4.98
N VAL A 36 4.03 7.26 3.78
CA VAL A 36 3.65 8.39 2.90
C VAL A 36 2.51 9.21 3.51
N MET A 37 1.64 8.57 4.28
CA MET A 37 0.43 9.21 4.84
C MET A 37 0.57 9.65 6.28
N CYS A 38 1.61 9.19 6.99
CA CYS A 38 1.78 9.45 8.40
C CYS A 38 2.73 10.62 8.65
N SER A 39 2.22 11.71 9.22
CA SER A 39 3.03 12.89 9.57
C SER A 39 4.24 12.57 10.44
N ARG A 40 4.13 11.63 11.39
CA ARG A 40 5.28 11.20 12.20
C ARG A 40 6.36 10.54 11.36
N CYS A 41 5.99 9.68 10.42
CA CYS A 41 6.93 9.01 9.53
C CYS A 41 7.59 10.01 8.57
N CYS A 42 6.83 10.95 8.02
CA CYS A 42 7.35 12.06 7.21
C CYS A 42 8.37 12.91 7.99
N ASP A 43 8.08 13.20 9.26
CA ASP A 43 8.99 13.90 10.19
C ASP A 43 10.15 13.02 10.69
N LYS A 44 10.23 11.75 10.23
CA LYS A 44 11.22 10.76 10.68
C LYS A 44 11.22 10.50 12.20
N LYS A 45 10.07 10.71 12.84
CA LYS A 45 9.83 10.39 14.25
C LYS A 45 9.46 8.91 14.41
N SER A 46 9.62 8.37 15.61
CA SER A 46 9.13 7.02 15.93
C SER A 46 7.61 6.93 15.77
N CYS A 47 7.14 5.84 15.18
CA CYS A 47 5.74 5.58 14.91
C CYS A 47 5.42 4.11 15.21
N GLY A 48 4.51 3.85 16.14
CA GLY A 48 4.07 2.48 16.45
C GLY A 48 3.43 1.77 15.26
N ASN A 49 2.62 2.50 14.49
CA ASN A 49 1.96 1.96 13.30
C ASN A 49 2.97 1.58 12.20
N ARG A 50 4.15 2.21 12.15
CA ARG A 50 5.22 1.79 11.23
C ARG A 50 5.77 0.41 11.60
N ASN A 51 5.76 0.04 12.88
CA ASN A 51 6.23 -1.28 13.31
C ASN A 51 5.24 -2.38 12.90
N GLU A 52 3.95 -2.08 12.90
CA GLU A 52 2.89 -3.04 12.49
C GLU A 52 2.73 -3.11 10.97
N THR A 53 2.84 -1.97 10.28
CA THR A 53 2.70 -1.85 8.82
C THR A 53 3.88 -1.08 8.22
N PRO A 54 5.09 -1.66 8.21
CA PRO A 54 6.24 -1.02 7.58
C PRO A 54 6.02 -0.89 6.07
N SER A 55 6.55 0.18 5.48
CA SER A 55 6.46 0.35 4.02
C SER A 55 7.41 -0.60 3.29
N ASP A 56 8.57 -0.86 3.90
CA ASP A 56 9.53 -1.84 3.41
C ASP A 56 9.04 -3.27 3.75
N PRO A 57 9.09 -4.22 2.79
CA PRO A 57 8.71 -5.61 3.06
C PRO A 57 9.53 -6.23 4.18
N VAL A 58 8.85 -6.90 5.11
CA VAL A 58 9.52 -7.65 6.19
C VAL A 58 9.89 -9.04 5.67
N ILE A 59 11.18 -9.36 5.73
CA ILE A 59 11.69 -10.69 5.38
C ILE A 59 11.54 -11.59 6.60
N ILE A 60 10.76 -12.65 6.45
CA ILE A 60 10.56 -13.69 7.46
C ILE A 60 11.24 -14.96 6.96
N ASP A 61 12.01 -15.62 7.83
CA ASP A 61 12.68 -16.89 7.57
C ASP A 61 13.44 -16.92 6.23
N ARG A 62 14.56 -16.18 6.19
CA ARG A 62 15.53 -16.24 5.10
C ARG A 62 15.90 -17.72 4.93
N LEU A 63 15.39 -18.38 3.87
CA LEU A 63 15.55 -19.82 3.63
C LEU A 63 17.01 -20.23 3.86
N SER A 64 17.31 -20.70 5.08
CA SER A 64 18.66 -21.11 5.48
C SER A 64 18.97 -22.54 5.03
N ASN A 65 17.99 -23.21 4.42
CA ASN A 65 18.07 -24.60 3.97
C ASN A 65 17.66 -24.73 2.48
N LEU A 66 18.19 -23.88 1.61
CA LEU A 66 18.34 -24.25 0.19
C LEU A 66 19.59 -25.15 0.08
N GLU A 67 19.50 -26.35 0.65
CA GLU A 67 20.31 -27.52 0.30
C GLU A 67 19.39 -28.60 -0.27
#